data_AF-A0A0S4JG65-F1
#
_entry.id   AF-A0A0S4JG65-F1
#
_cell.length_a   1.000
_cell.length_b   1.000
_cell.length_c   1.000
_cell.angle_alpha   90.00
_cell.angle_beta   90.00
_cell.angle_gamma   90.00
#
_symmetry.space_group_name_H-M   'P 1'
#
loop_
_entity.id
_entity.type
_entity.pdbx_description
1 polymer ?
#
loop_
_entity_poly.entity_id
_entity_poly.type
_entity_poly.pdbx_seq_one_letter_code
_entity_poly.pdbx_strand_id
1 'polypeptide(L)'
;MSEKMTLADECQDVVRDVVNRIFMPEATYQHNRVPQLVQQITDLVLQRIQHSAVPRKYIAHCAVLQKNGAGFHALSACSWNSNSDGVFVYKAENKAMICVLTIYGVTM
;
A
#
# COMPACT_ATOMS: atom_id res chain seq x y z
N MET A 1 -3.73 -22.01 21.05
CA MET A 1 -3.30 -21.86 19.64
C MET A 1 -2.86 -20.41 19.52
N SER A 2 -1.56 -20.13 19.38
CA SER A 2 -1.07 -18.75 19.35
C SER A 2 -1.48 -18.13 18.01
N GLU A 3 -2.28 -17.06 18.01
CA GLU A 3 -2.67 -16.35 16.79
C GLU A 3 -1.41 -15.83 16.10
N LYS A 4 -1.14 -16.31 14.89
CA LYS A 4 -0.08 -15.78 14.03
C LYS A 4 -0.55 -14.43 13.49
N MET A 5 0.17 -13.37 13.81
CA MET A 5 -0.06 -12.03 13.25
C MET A 5 0.04 -12.08 11.71
N THR A 6 -0.99 -11.59 11.04
CA THR A 6 -1.08 -11.61 9.57
C THR A 6 -0.46 -10.35 8.97
N LEU A 7 -0.11 -10.39 7.68
CA LEU A 7 0.37 -9.20 6.97
C LEU A 7 -0.65 -8.05 7.02
N ALA A 8 -1.95 -8.36 7.02
CA ALA A 8 -3.00 -7.36 7.11
C ALA A 8 -2.97 -6.64 8.46
N ASP A 9 -2.80 -7.38 9.57
CA ASP A 9 -2.71 -6.80 10.92
C ASP A 9 -1.49 -5.86 11.04
N GLU A 10 -0.37 -6.22 10.41
CA GLU A 10 0.84 -5.40 10.36
C GLU A 10 0.65 -4.12 9.52
N CYS A 11 -0.08 -4.20 8.41
CA CYS A 11 -0.15 -3.12 7.42
C CYS A 11 -1.33 -2.17 7.61
N GLN A 12 -2.48 -2.63 8.11
CA GLN A 12 -3.77 -1.94 8.04
C GLN A 12 -3.69 -0.52 8.60
N ASP A 13 -3.23 -0.38 9.85
CA ASP A 13 -3.19 0.92 10.53
C ASP A 13 -2.08 1.80 9.98
N VAL A 14 -0.89 1.22 9.72
CA VAL A 14 0.26 1.93 9.16
C VAL A 14 -0.09 2.56 7.80
N VAL A 15 -0.66 1.77 6.89
CA VAL A 15 -1.02 2.21 5.55
C VAL A 15 -2.12 3.26 5.61
N ARG A 16 -3.17 3.03 6.40
CA ARG A 16 -4.26 3.99 6.58
C ARG A 16 -3.73 5.34 7.05
N ASP A 17 -2.86 5.35 8.04
CA ASP A 17 -2.30 6.59 8.60
C ASP A 17 -1.41 7.33 7.60
N VAL A 18 -0.55 6.61 6.87
CA VAL A 18 0.32 7.23 5.85
C VAL A 18 -0.51 7.81 4.70
N VAL A 19 -1.51 7.09 4.20
CA VAL A 19 -2.38 7.57 3.13
C VAL A 19 -3.21 8.77 3.59
N ASN A 20 -3.75 8.74 4.82
CA ASN A 20 -4.46 9.88 5.39
C ASN A 20 -3.57 11.13 5.56
N ARG A 21 -2.27 10.94 5.83
CA ARG A 21 -1.34 12.04 5.99
C ARG A 21 -0.86 12.64 4.67
N ILE A 22 -0.63 11.82 3.66
CA ILE A 22 0.06 12.24 2.43
C ILE A 22 -0.92 12.42 1.26
N PHE A 23 -1.86 11.50 1.07
CA PHE A 23 -2.72 11.45 -0.11
C PHE A 23 -4.06 12.18 0.11
N MET A 24 -4.68 12.03 1.27
CA MET A 24 -6.00 12.65 1.54
C MET A 24 -6.01 14.19 1.47
N PRO A 25 -4.95 14.92 1.88
CA PRO A 25 -4.93 16.37 1.77
C PRO A 25 -4.85 16.90 0.32
N GLU A 26 -4.50 16.05 -0.66
CA GLU A 26 -4.33 16.48 -2.06
C GLU A 26 -5.69 16.71 -2.74
N ALA A 27 -6.17 17.94 -2.67
CA ALA A 27 -7.50 18.34 -3.17
C ALA A 27 -7.64 18.31 -4.70
N THR A 28 -6.53 18.41 -5.44
CA THR A 28 -6.52 18.48 -6.91
C THR A 28 -5.44 17.57 -7.48
N TYR A 29 -5.65 17.08 -8.70
CA TYR A 29 -4.64 16.30 -9.42
C TYR A 29 -3.58 17.23 -10.01
N GLN A 30 -2.31 17.00 -9.68
CA GLN A 30 -1.16 17.67 -10.28
C GLN A 30 -0.18 16.62 -10.81
N HIS A 31 -0.12 16.46 -12.13
CA HIS A 31 0.65 15.39 -12.79
C HIS A 31 2.10 15.30 -12.28
N ASN A 32 2.79 16.45 -12.22
CA ASN A 32 4.20 16.53 -11.81
C ASN A 32 4.43 16.14 -10.33
N ARG A 33 3.37 16.17 -9.51
CA ARG A 33 3.45 15.85 -8.07
C ARG A 33 3.20 14.37 -7.79
N VAL A 34 2.54 13.67 -8.70
CA VAL A 34 2.20 12.24 -8.52
C VAL A 34 3.42 11.36 -8.24
N PRO A 35 4.54 11.46 -8.97
CA PRO A 35 5.71 10.62 -8.69
C PRO A 35 6.25 10.82 -7.26
N GLN A 36 6.25 12.07 -6.78
CA GLN A 36 6.68 12.39 -5.42
C GLN A 36 5.74 11.80 -4.37
N LEU A 37 4.41 11.87 -4.58
CA LEU A 37 3.42 11.27 -3.69
C LEU A 37 3.60 9.76 -3.60
N VAL A 38 3.77 9.09 -4.74
CA VAL A 38 4.02 7.64 -4.82
C VAL A 38 5.27 7.26 -4.02
N GLN A 39 6.38 7.99 -4.22
CA GLN A 39 7.63 7.76 -3.50
C GLN A 39 7.44 7.96 -1.99
N GLN A 40 6.85 9.08 -1.57
CA GLN A 40 6.64 9.39 -0.15
C GLN A 40 5.74 8.37 0.56
N ILE A 41 4.68 7.90 -0.11
CA ILE A 41 3.78 6.88 0.45
C ILE A 41 4.52 5.54 0.60
N THR A 42 5.19 5.08 -0.45
CA THR A 42 5.89 3.78 -0.44
C THR A 42 7.03 3.75 0.56
N ASP A 43 7.88 4.78 0.59
CA ASP A 43 9.00 4.88 1.53
C ASP A 43 8.53 4.92 2.99
N LEU A 44 7.55 5.77 3.31
CA LEU A 44 7.08 5.91 4.69
C LEU A 44 6.35 4.66 5.17
N VAL A 45 5.62 3.98 4.29
CA VAL A 45 5.01 2.69 4.60
C VAL A 45 6.10 1.67 4.88
N LEU A 46 7.05 1.44 3.96
CA LEU A 46 8.15 0.48 4.17
C LEU A 46 8.95 0.79 5.45
N GLN A 47 9.24 2.07 5.71
CA GLN A 47 9.96 2.51 6.90
C GLN A 47 9.21 2.17 8.19
N ARG A 48 7.87 2.14 8.18
CA ARG A 48 7.07 1.82 9.37
C ARG A 48 6.84 0.33 9.55
N ILE A 49 6.55 -0.40 8.47
CA ILE A 49 6.28 -1.84 8.57
C ILE A 49 7.55 -2.65 8.88
N GLN A 50 8.74 -2.19 8.49
CA GLN A 50 10.01 -2.86 8.81
C GLN A 50 10.27 -3.00 10.33
N HIS A 51 9.56 -2.24 11.18
CA HIS A 51 9.64 -2.36 12.64
C HIS A 51 8.66 -3.39 13.21
N SER A 52 7.93 -4.13 12.36
CA SER A 52 7.06 -5.24 12.75
C SER A 52 7.85 -6.36 13.43
N ALA A 53 7.20 -7.07 14.35
CA ALA A 53 7.80 -8.18 15.09
C ALA A 53 8.06 -9.42 14.21
N VAL A 54 7.43 -9.52 13.03
CA VAL A 54 7.56 -10.67 12.14
C VAL A 54 8.63 -10.38 11.07
N PRO A 55 9.72 -11.16 10.99
CA PRO A 55 10.75 -10.94 9.98
C PRO A 55 10.24 -11.33 8.60
N ARG A 56 10.07 -10.34 7.71
CA ARG A 56 9.64 -10.52 6.32
C ARG A 56 10.41 -9.60 5.39
N LYS A 57 10.44 -9.97 4.10
CA LYS A 57 10.77 -9.04 3.01
C LYS A 57 9.47 -8.39 2.55
N TYR A 58 9.48 -7.07 2.43
CA TYR A 58 8.32 -6.30 1.99
C TYR A 58 8.55 -5.67 0.62
N ILE A 59 7.52 -5.68 -0.21
CA ILE A 59 7.48 -4.97 -1.50
C ILE A 59 6.24 -4.08 -1.46
N ALA A 60 6.42 -2.77 -1.68
CA ALA A 60 5.33 -1.82 -1.76
C ALA A 60 5.13 -1.32 -3.20
N HIS A 61 3.92 -1.49 -3.73
CA HIS A 61 3.52 -0.99 -5.04
C HIS A 61 2.37 0.00 -4.87
N CYS A 62 2.57 1.26 -5.28
CA CYS A 62 1.55 2.31 -5.18
C CYS A 62 1.20 2.83 -6.57
N ALA A 63 -0.10 2.83 -6.89
CA ALA A 63 -0.65 3.43 -8.09
C ALA A 63 -1.60 4.57 -7.72
N VAL A 64 -1.33 5.76 -8.25
CA VAL A 64 -2.20 6.94 -8.11
C VAL A 64 -2.79 7.30 -9.46
N LEU A 65 -4.12 7.38 -9.51
CA LEU A 65 -4.89 7.60 -10.73
C LEU A 65 -5.72 8.87 -10.62
N GLN A 66 -5.82 9.62 -11.72
CA GLN A 66 -6.75 10.73 -11.82
C GLN A 66 -8.19 10.21 -11.99
N LYS A 67 -9.13 10.77 -11.24
CA LYS A 67 -10.57 10.51 -11.46
C LYS A 67 -11.06 11.31 -12.66
N ASN A 68 -11.18 10.64 -13.80
CA ASN A 68 -11.67 11.23 -15.05
C ASN A 68 -12.75 10.36 -15.73
N GLY A 69 -13.33 9.40 -14.99
CA GLY A 69 -14.33 8.46 -15.50
C GLY A 69 -13.77 7.24 -16.22
N ALA A 70 -12.44 7.12 -16.36
CA ALA A 70 -11.81 5.90 -16.87
C ALA A 70 -11.82 4.77 -15.83
N GLY A 71 -12.04 3.54 -16.30
CA GLY A 71 -11.85 2.33 -15.49
C GLY A 71 -10.38 1.98 -15.32
N PHE A 72 -10.06 1.28 -14.23
CA PHE A 72 -8.71 0.76 -13.97
C PHE A 72 -8.80 -0.64 -13.37
N HIS A 73 -8.08 -1.58 -13.97
CA HIS A 73 -7.95 -2.95 -13.50
C HIS A 73 -6.47 -3.26 -13.25
N ALA A 74 -6.15 -3.70 -12.03
CA ALA A 74 -4.83 -4.18 -11.66
C ALA A 74 -4.93 -5.65 -11.26
N LEU A 75 -4.02 -6.46 -11.78
CA LEU A 75 -3.89 -7.89 -11.48
C LEU A 75 -2.44 -8.15 -11.09
N SER A 76 -2.22 -8.96 -10.06
CA SER A 76 -0.91 -9.48 -9.71
C SER A 76 -0.99 -10.97 -9.48
N ALA A 77 -0.04 -11.71 -10.05
CA ALA A 77 0.13 -13.14 -9.81
C ALA A 77 1.48 -13.37 -9.14
N CYS A 78 1.48 -14.21 -8.10
CA CYS A 78 2.68 -14.53 -7.32
C CYS A 78 2.77 -16.05 -7.14
N SER A 79 3.98 -16.59 -7.19
CA SER A 79 4.27 -17.99 -6.83
C SER A 79 5.07 -17.97 -5.52
N TRP A 80 4.43 -18.40 -4.43
CA TRP A 80 4.96 -18.26 -3.06
C TRP A 80 4.35 -19.27 -2.09
N ASN A 81 4.78 -19.28 -0.83
CA ASN A 81 4.24 -20.17 0.20
C ASN A 81 2.94 -19.60 0.78
N SER A 82 1.81 -20.25 0.52
CA SER A 82 0.48 -19.81 0.97
C SER A 82 0.28 -19.75 2.49
N ASN A 83 1.15 -20.41 3.26
CA ASN A 83 1.05 -20.46 4.73
C ASN A 83 1.81 -19.32 5.42
N SER A 84 2.77 -18.70 4.72
CA SER A 84 3.67 -17.70 5.30
C SER A 84 3.58 -16.37 4.57
N ASP A 85 3.42 -16.38 3.26
CA ASP A 85 3.51 -15.21 2.40
C ASP A 85 2.12 -14.67 2.09
N GLY A 86 2.03 -13.39 1.76
CA GLY A 86 0.74 -12.75 1.54
C GLY A 86 0.80 -11.42 0.82
N VAL A 87 -0.39 -10.98 0.41
CA VAL A 87 -0.64 -9.66 -0.16
C VAL A 87 -1.63 -8.91 0.71
N PHE A 88 -1.39 -7.62 0.89
CA PHE A 88 -2.33 -6.68 1.48
C PHE A 88 -2.63 -5.58 0.46
N VAL A 89 -3.90 -5.34 0.16
CA VAL A 89 -4.33 -4.31 -0.79
C VAL A 89 -5.16 -3.27 -0.06
N TYR A 90 -4.76 -2.01 -0.17
CA TYR A 90 -5.47 -0.87 0.38
C TYR A 90 -5.87 0.09 -0.73
N LYS A 91 -7.14 0.45 -0.77
CA LYS A 91 -7.68 1.41 -1.73
C LYS A 91 -8.19 2.63 -0.98
N ALA A 92 -7.73 3.80 -1.40
CA ALA A 92 -8.17 5.09 -0.92
C ALA A 92 -8.63 5.97 -2.08
N GLU A 93 -9.58 6.84 -1.78
CA GLU A 93 -10.16 7.73 -2.76
C GLU A 93 -10.34 9.12 -2.16
N ASN A 94 -9.94 10.15 -2.91
CA ASN A 94 -10.28 11.53 -2.61
C ASN A 94 -11.14 12.10 -3.75
N LYS A 95 -11.40 13.42 -3.75
CA LYS A 95 -12.26 14.06 -4.76
C LYS A 95 -11.69 13.97 -6.18
N ALA A 96 -10.37 14.03 -6.35
CA ALA A 96 -9.71 14.15 -7.65
C ALA A 96 -8.98 12.88 -8.10
N MET A 97 -8.66 11.96 -7.19
CA MET A 97 -7.74 10.85 -7.41
C MET A 97 -8.15 9.57 -6.67
N ILE A 98 -7.62 8.45 -7.14
CA ILE A 98 -7.67 7.13 -6.49
C ILE A 98 -6.23 6.71 -6.19
N CYS A 99 -5.98 6.20 -4.99
CA CYS A 99 -4.70 5.60 -4.61
C CYS A 99 -4.94 4.12 -4.30
N VAL A 100 -4.22 3.23 -4.98
CA VAL A 100 -4.19 1.80 -4.71
C VAL A 100 -2.79 1.44 -4.26
N LEU A 101 -2.67 0.97 -3.02
CA LEU A 101 -1.43 0.47 -2.46
C LEU A 101 -1.52 -1.05 -2.31
N THR A 102 -0.51 -1.75 -2.80
CA THR A 102 -0.38 -3.20 -2.70
C THR A 102 0.95 -3.51 -2.01
N ILE A 103 0.86 -4.15 -0.85
CA ILE A 103 2.02 -4.60 -0.08
C ILE A 103 2.12 -6.12 -0.22
N TYR A 104 3.27 -6.61 -0.64
CA TYR A 104 3.60 -8.03 -0.63
C TYR A 104 4.54 -8.29 0.54
N GLY A 105 4.21 -9.29 1.36
CA GLY A 105 5.05 -9.78 2.44
C GLY A 105 5.49 -11.20 2.15
N VAL A 106 6.79 -11.40 2.01
CA VAL A 106 7.39 -12.72 1.78
C VAL A 106 8.24 -13.08 2.98
N THR A 107 7.92 -14.20 3.62
CA THR A 107 8.60 -14.66 4.83
C THR A 107 9.98 -15.18 4.47
N MET A 108 10.95 -14.92 5.34
CA MET A 108 12.31 -15.46 5.21
C MET A 108 12.46 -16.83 5.87
#